data_AF-A0A920PKL6-F1
#
_entry.id   AF-A0A920PKL6-F1
#
_cell.length_a   1.000
_cell.length_b   1.000
_cell.length_c   1.000
_cell.angle_alpha   90.00
_cell.angle_beta   90.00
_cell.angle_gamma   90.00
#
_symmetry.space_group_name_H-M   'P 1'
#
loop_
_entity.id
_entity.type
_entity.pdbx_description
1 polymer ?
#
loop_
_entity_poly.entity_id
_entity_poly.type
_entity_poly.pdbx_seq_one_letter_code
_entity_poly.pdbx_strand_id
1 'polypeptide(L)'
;MAARIRKRLGASAKFMRNEELLRCADRGDRMNPVNLLDSEAERIQLRAKMATFHQKYDLLIVPTLACAPFVVGYDQPPHRKRADGDFMAMVAPFDLTGQPAISVPCGFSAKGGPIGLQIVGPFGSDCFSASCRSGF
;
A
#
# COMPACT_ATOMS: atom_id res chain seq x y z
N MET A 1 -10.96 -9.06 0.47
CA MET A 1 -12.07 -8.15 0.88
C MET A 1 -13.04 -7.87 -0.27
N ALA A 2 -12.58 -7.47 -1.46
CA ALA A 2 -13.42 -7.21 -2.64
C ALA A 2 -14.36 -8.37 -3.04
N ALA A 3 -13.88 -9.61 -3.06
CA ALA A 3 -14.69 -10.80 -3.35
C ALA A 3 -15.87 -10.99 -2.37
N ARG A 4 -15.63 -10.76 -1.07
CA ARG A 4 -16.66 -10.81 -0.02
C ARG A 4 -17.67 -9.67 -0.15
N ILE A 5 -17.22 -8.47 -0.51
CA ILE A 5 -18.09 -7.31 -0.77
C ILE A 5 -19.01 -7.63 -1.95
N ARG A 6 -18.47 -8.15 -3.06
CA ARG A 6 -19.26 -8.57 -4.22
C ARG A 6 -20.35 -9.58 -3.86
N LYS A 7 -20.02 -10.60 -3.06
CA LYS A 7 -20.99 -11.59 -2.56
C LYS A 7 -22.06 -10.97 -1.66
N ARG A 8 -21.69 -10.02 -0.79
CA ARG A 8 -22.63 -9.30 0.10
C ARG A 8 -23.55 -8.34 -0.65
N LEU A 9 -23.11 -7.78 -1.77
CA LEU A 9 -23.91 -6.86 -2.58
C LEU A 9 -25.02 -7.54 -3.38
N GLY A 10 -24.96 -8.87 -3.58
CA GLY A 10 -26.02 -9.64 -4.25
C GLY A 10 -26.42 -9.04 -5.61
N ALA A 11 -27.71 -8.78 -5.81
CA ALA A 11 -28.24 -8.17 -7.03
C ALA A 11 -27.69 -6.76 -7.33
N SER A 12 -27.15 -6.05 -6.34
CA SER A 12 -26.52 -4.73 -6.51
C SER A 12 -25.09 -4.82 -7.06
N ALA A 13 -24.47 -6.00 -7.05
CA ALA A 13 -23.15 -6.20 -7.66
C ALA A 13 -23.16 -5.89 -9.17
N LYS A 14 -24.32 -5.98 -9.84
CA LYS A 14 -24.49 -5.61 -11.26
C LYS A 14 -24.18 -4.13 -11.57
N PHE A 15 -24.20 -3.27 -10.56
CA PHE A 15 -23.87 -1.86 -10.70
C PHE A 15 -22.36 -1.58 -10.54
N MET A 16 -21.57 -2.58 -10.14
CA MET A 16 -20.12 -2.46 -10.06
C MET A 16 -19.54 -2.48 -11.47
N ARG A 17 -19.10 -1.31 -11.97
CA ARG A 17 -18.58 -1.12 -13.33
C ARG A 17 -17.07 -0.85 -13.39
N ASN A 18 -16.42 -0.71 -12.24
CA ASN A 18 -14.98 -0.49 -12.20
C ASN A 18 -14.24 -1.80 -12.47
N GLU A 19 -13.51 -1.86 -13.59
CA GLU A 19 -12.82 -3.08 -14.03
C GLU A 19 -11.76 -3.54 -13.03
N GLU A 20 -11.00 -2.62 -12.43
CA GLU A 20 -9.91 -2.95 -11.49
C GLU A 20 -10.45 -3.56 -10.19
N LEU A 21 -11.57 -3.05 -9.67
CA LEU A 21 -12.26 -3.64 -8.52
C LEU A 21 -12.82 -5.03 -8.83
N LEU A 22 -13.38 -5.23 -10.04
CA LEU A 22 -13.86 -6.54 -10.47
C LEU A 22 -12.71 -7.55 -10.61
N ARG A 23 -11.59 -7.15 -11.21
CA ARG A 23 -10.36 -7.97 -11.30
C ARG A 23 -9.84 -8.36 -9.91
N CYS A 24 -9.81 -7.42 -8.97
CA CYS A 24 -9.45 -7.69 -7.58
C CYS A 24 -10.41 -8.68 -6.91
N ALA A 25 -11.72 -8.57 -7.18
CA ALA A 25 -12.72 -9.50 -6.65
C ALA A 25 -12.55 -10.91 -7.25
N ASP A 26 -12.31 -11.02 -8.57
CA ASP A 26 -12.09 -12.30 -9.25
C ASP A 26 -10.83 -13.01 -8.76
N ARG A 27 -9.73 -12.28 -8.57
CA ARG A 27 -8.52 -12.84 -7.94
C ARG A 27 -8.81 -13.35 -6.54
N GLY A 28 -9.55 -12.56 -5.75
CA GLY A 28 -9.94 -12.96 -4.40
C GLY A 28 -10.79 -14.23 -4.36
N ASP A 29 -11.65 -14.46 -5.35
CA ASP A 29 -12.46 -15.69 -5.44
C ASP A 29 -11.65 -16.93 -5.87
N ARG A 30 -10.48 -16.74 -6.50
CA ARG A 30 -9.55 -17.83 -6.87
C ARG A 30 -8.59 -18.21 -5.75
N MET A 31 -8.54 -17.45 -4.67
CA MET A 31 -7.67 -17.74 -3.52
C MET A 31 -8.22 -18.92 -2.72
N ASN A 32 -7.38 -19.93 -2.50
CA ASN A 32 -7.70 -21.07 -1.64
C ASN A 32 -7.03 -20.89 -0.25
N PRO A 33 -7.37 -21.74 0.75
CA PRO A 33 -6.77 -21.65 2.08
C PRO A 33 -5.25 -21.88 2.11
N VAL A 34 -4.69 -22.67 1.19
CA VAL A 34 -3.25 -22.93 1.10
C VAL A 34 -2.50 -21.65 0.69
N ASN A 35 -2.98 -20.95 -0.35
CA ASN A 35 -2.42 -19.67 -0.77
C ASN A 35 -2.44 -18.64 0.36
N LEU A 36 -3.48 -18.65 1.20
CA LEU A 36 -3.56 -17.77 2.36
C LEU A 36 -2.50 -18.13 3.40
N LEU A 37 -2.33 -19.42 3.72
CA LEU A 37 -1.29 -19.87 4.67
C LEU A 37 0.11 -19.53 4.17
N ASP A 38 0.40 -19.74 2.88
CA ASP A 38 1.67 -19.38 2.27
C ASP A 38 1.92 -17.85 2.37
N SER A 39 0.89 -17.05 2.06
CA SER A 39 0.96 -15.59 2.18
C SER A 39 1.19 -15.13 3.63
N GLU A 40 0.58 -15.82 4.60
CA GLU A 40 0.77 -15.54 6.03
C GLU A 40 2.21 -15.86 6.47
N ALA A 41 2.78 -16.97 5.98
CA ALA A 41 4.18 -17.31 6.21
C ALA A 41 5.12 -16.23 5.63
N GLU A 42 4.88 -15.78 4.40
CA GLU A 42 5.64 -14.68 3.79
C GLU A 42 5.52 -13.37 4.58
N ARG A 43 4.30 -13.05 5.05
CA ARG A 43 4.07 -11.86 5.89
C ARG A 43 4.85 -11.93 7.20
N ILE A 44 4.90 -13.10 7.85
CA ILE A 44 5.71 -13.31 9.06
C ILE A 44 7.20 -13.07 8.77
N GLN A 45 7.72 -13.59 7.66
CA GLN A 45 9.11 -13.36 7.26
C GLN A 45 9.40 -11.89 7.00
N LEU A 46 8.48 -11.16 6.38
CA LEU A 46 8.62 -9.73 6.14
C LEU A 46 8.62 -8.94 7.46
N ARG A 47 7.76 -9.29 8.42
CA ARG A 47 7.76 -8.68 9.76
C ARG A 47 9.06 -8.92 10.50
N ALA A 48 9.61 -10.13 10.44
CA ALA A 48 10.90 -10.45 11.05
C ALA A 48 12.03 -9.59 10.45
N LYS A 49 12.09 -9.47 9.12
CA LYS A 49 13.08 -8.61 8.45
C LYS A 49 12.99 -7.15 8.88
N MET A 50 11.77 -6.62 8.99
CA MET A 50 11.57 -5.24 9.45
C MET A 50 11.93 -5.04 10.92
N ALA A 51 11.64 -6.02 11.78
CA ALA A 51 12.09 -5.98 13.17
C ALA A 51 13.63 -5.96 13.25
N THR A 52 14.33 -6.81 12.47
CA THR A 52 15.80 -6.79 12.40
C THR A 52 16.33 -5.47 11.84
N PHE A 53 15.70 -4.90 10.82
CA PHE A 53 16.08 -3.58 10.30
C PHE A 53 16.02 -2.51 11.41
N HIS A 54 14.94 -2.49 12.18
CA HIS A 54 14.74 -1.52 13.26
C HIS A 54 15.55 -1.77 14.53
N GLN A 55 16.26 -2.91 14.63
CA GLN A 55 17.31 -3.07 15.64
C GLN A 55 18.56 -2.24 15.32
N LYS A 56 18.77 -1.89 14.04
CA LYS A 56 19.94 -1.15 13.56
C LYS A 56 19.62 0.30 13.20
N TYR A 57 18.41 0.57 12.74
CA TYR A 57 18.01 1.89 12.25
C TYR A 57 16.68 2.31 12.88
N ASP A 58 16.64 3.49 13.49
CA ASP A 58 15.42 3.99 14.11
C ASP A 58 14.31 4.26 13.07
N LEU A 59 14.69 4.70 11.87
CA LEU A 59 13.77 5.11 10.82
C LEU A 59 14.14 4.55 9.45
N LEU A 60 13.11 4.26 8.66
CA LEU A 60 13.22 4.01 7.23
C LEU A 60 12.56 5.17 6.47
N ILE A 61 13.31 5.76 5.54
CA ILE A 61 12.84 6.87 4.70
C ILE A 61 12.75 6.38 3.25
N VAL A 62 11.56 6.44 2.67
CA VAL A 62 11.29 5.98 1.30
C VAL A 62 10.31 6.92 0.58
N PRO A 63 10.28 6.96 -0.76
CA PRO A 63 9.22 7.67 -1.47
C PRO A 63 7.84 7.11 -1.13
N THR A 64 6.81 7.97 -1.00
CA THR A 64 5.45 7.50 -0.69
C THR A 64 4.85 6.69 -1.85
N LEU A 65 5.06 7.12 -3.10
CA LEU A 65 4.58 6.43 -4.29
C LEU A 65 5.73 6.18 -5.26
N ALA A 66 5.65 5.09 -6.02
CA ALA A 66 6.68 4.70 -6.98
C ALA A 66 6.59 5.45 -8.32
N CYS A 67 5.67 6.42 -8.45
CA CYS A 67 5.55 7.28 -9.62
C CYS A 67 4.98 8.67 -9.27
N ALA A 68 5.16 9.61 -10.20
CA ALA A 68 4.52 10.92 -10.13
C ALA A 68 2.98 10.80 -10.28
N PRO A 69 2.22 11.82 -9.86
CA PRO A 69 0.79 11.90 -10.10
C PRO A 69 0.45 11.71 -11.59
N PHE A 70 -0.67 11.03 -11.85
CA PHE A 70 -1.19 10.78 -13.19
C PHE A 70 -2.58 11.38 -13.35
N VAL A 71 -3.04 11.48 -14.60
CA VAL A 71 -4.27 12.18 -14.98
C VAL A 71 -5.49 11.54 -14.31
N VAL A 72 -6.46 12.36 -13.90
CA VAL A 72 -7.76 11.90 -13.36
C VAL A 72 -8.49 11.03 -14.39
N GLY A 73 -9.21 10.02 -13.92
CA GLY A 73 -9.96 9.09 -14.76
C GLY A 73 -9.21 7.78 -15.05
N TYR A 74 -7.97 7.65 -14.56
CA TYR A 74 -7.24 6.41 -14.53
C TYR A 74 -7.19 5.87 -13.09
N ASP A 75 -7.40 4.57 -12.91
CA ASP A 75 -7.23 3.89 -11.63
C ASP A 75 -5.76 3.51 -11.36
N GLN A 76 -4.94 3.48 -12.42
CA GLN A 76 -3.52 3.13 -12.38
C GLN A 76 -2.71 3.99 -13.37
N PRO A 77 -1.38 4.10 -13.24
CA PRO A 77 -0.57 4.88 -14.16
C PRO A 77 -0.72 4.38 -15.61
N PRO A 78 -1.15 5.24 -16.56
CA PRO A 78 -1.54 4.82 -17.92
C PRO A 78 -0.40 4.21 -18.75
N HIS A 79 0.86 4.48 -18.38
CA HIS A 79 2.04 4.01 -19.10
C HIS A 79 2.68 2.75 -18.48
N ARG A 80 2.16 2.24 -17.35
CA ARG A 80 2.66 1.00 -16.74
C ARG A 80 1.80 -0.18 -17.19
N LYS A 81 2.45 -1.21 -17.72
CA LYS A 81 1.80 -2.44 -18.21
C LYS A 81 1.31 -3.37 -17.10
N ARG A 82 1.75 -3.18 -15.85
CA ARG A 82 1.34 -4.01 -14.71
C ARG A 82 0.15 -3.36 -14.01
N ALA A 83 -0.95 -4.10 -13.98
CA ALA A 83 -2.27 -3.65 -13.55
C ALA A 83 -2.58 -3.99 -12.08
N ASP A 84 -1.60 -3.92 -11.17
CA ASP A 84 -1.77 -4.45 -9.80
C ASP A 84 -1.40 -3.48 -8.68
N GLY A 85 -1.56 -2.18 -8.91
CA GLY A 85 -1.28 -1.20 -7.86
C GLY A 85 0.22 -1.07 -7.53
N ASP A 86 1.11 -1.47 -8.44
CA ASP A 86 2.57 -1.33 -8.34
C ASP A 86 3.02 0.10 -7.99
N PHE A 87 2.22 1.11 -8.32
CA PHE A 87 2.50 2.49 -7.94
C PHE A 87 2.47 2.72 -6.42
N MET A 88 1.76 1.86 -5.68
CA MET A 88 1.69 1.82 -4.21
C MET A 88 2.65 0.79 -3.58
N ALA A 89 3.59 0.23 -4.34
CA ALA A 89 4.52 -0.79 -3.85
C ALA A 89 5.35 -0.35 -2.63
N MET A 90 5.51 0.96 -2.42
CA MET A 90 6.21 1.50 -1.26
C MET A 90 5.34 1.56 0.00
N VAL A 91 4.01 1.53 -0.13
CA VAL A 91 3.08 1.63 1.00
C VAL A 91 2.70 0.24 1.53
N ALA A 92 2.41 -0.68 0.61
CA ALA A 92 1.89 -2.01 0.95
C ALA A 92 2.71 -2.82 1.98
N PRO A 93 4.06 -2.78 1.99
CA PRO A 93 4.83 -3.49 3.01
C PRO A 93 4.51 -3.06 4.44
N PHE A 94 4.26 -1.77 4.67
CA PHE A 94 4.04 -1.22 6.01
C PHE A 94 2.62 -1.51 6.52
N ASP A 95 1.64 -1.53 5.63
CA ASP A 95 0.29 -2.03 5.94
C ASP A 95 0.32 -3.52 6.33
N LEU A 96 1.16 -4.32 5.66
CA LEU A 96 1.30 -5.76 5.94
C LEU A 96 2.07 -6.05 7.23
N THR A 97 3.04 -5.22 7.55
CA THR A 97 3.95 -5.45 8.68
C THR A 97 3.53 -4.74 9.97
N GLY A 98 2.75 -3.66 9.83
CA GLY A 98 2.15 -2.87 10.92
C GLY A 98 3.03 -1.73 11.43
N GLN A 99 4.01 -1.27 10.67
CA GLN A 99 4.84 -0.15 11.08
C GLN A 99 4.07 1.18 10.97
N PRO A 100 4.21 2.09 11.95
CA PRO A 100 3.72 3.45 11.81
C PRO A 100 4.48 4.15 10.69
N ALA A 101 3.75 4.83 9.82
CA ALA A 101 4.32 5.57 8.71
C ALA A 101 3.57 6.89 8.49
N ILE A 102 4.31 7.98 8.27
CA ILE A 102 3.74 9.29 7.93
C ILE A 102 4.26 9.76 6.57
N SER A 103 3.38 10.36 5.77
CA SER A 103 3.75 10.97 4.49
C SER A 103 3.89 12.47 4.65
N VAL A 104 5.04 13.00 4.22
CA VAL A 104 5.35 14.44 4.22
C VAL A 104 5.69 14.90 2.80
N PRO A 105 5.27 16.10 2.38
CA PRO A 105 5.70 16.65 1.10
C PRO A 105 7.21 16.93 1.12
N CYS A 106 7.93 16.52 0.08
CA CYS A 106 9.38 16.74 -0.02
C CYS A 106 9.82 17.50 -1.28
N GLY A 107 8.85 18.06 -2.03
CA GLY A 107 9.10 18.94 -3.15
C GLY A 107 8.25 18.61 -4.38
N PHE A 108 8.74 19.02 -5.55
CA PHE A 108 8.07 18.84 -6.82
C PHE A 108 9.00 18.15 -7.82
N SER A 109 8.41 17.30 -8.65
CA SER A 109 9.09 16.71 -9.80
C SER A 109 9.40 17.78 -10.85
N ALA A 110 10.29 17.46 -11.79
CA ALA A 110 10.61 18.34 -12.92
C ALA A 110 9.37 18.73 -13.78
N LYS A 111 8.28 17.96 -13.67
CA LYS A 111 7.00 18.23 -14.35
C LYS A 111 5.99 18.98 -13.47
N GLY A 112 6.41 19.48 -12.31
CA GLY A 112 5.58 20.24 -11.38
C GLY A 112 4.63 19.42 -10.50
N GLY A 113 4.62 18.09 -10.61
CA GLY A 113 3.81 17.24 -9.74
C GLY A 113 4.43 17.07 -8.33
N PRO A 114 3.64 17.08 -7.23
CA PRO A 114 4.16 16.91 -5.87
C PRO A 114 4.84 15.55 -5.68
N ILE A 115 5.88 15.53 -4.85
CA ILE A 115 6.58 14.33 -4.40
C ILE A 115 6.36 14.19 -2.89
N GLY A 116 5.95 12.99 -2.45
CA GLY A 116 5.82 12.62 -1.06
C GLY A 116 6.95 11.72 -0.61
N LEU A 117 7.38 11.91 0.63
CA LEU A 117 8.31 11.05 1.35
C LEU A 117 7.58 10.40 2.52
N GLN A 118 7.79 9.11 2.73
CA GLN A 118 7.30 8.38 3.86
C GLN A 118 8.42 8.19 4.89
N ILE A 119 8.11 8.51 6.14
CA ILE A 119 8.97 8.26 7.30
C ILE A 119 8.31 7.12 8.09
N VAL A 120 9.03 6.02 8.23
CA VAL A 120 8.52 4.77 8.80
C VAL A 120 9.30 4.47 10.09
N GLY A 121 8.56 4.28 11.18
CA GLY A 121 9.09 3.93 12.50
C GLY A 121 8.93 2.44 12.84
N PRO A 122 9.51 2.00 13.96
CA PRO A 122 9.38 0.63 14.43
C PRO A 122 7.94 0.26 14.80
N PHE A 123 7.62 -1.03 14.74
CA PHE A 123 6.30 -1.53 15.13
C PHE A 123 5.93 -1.08 16.55
N GLY A 124 4.72 -0.53 16.72
CA GLY A 124 4.21 -0.06 18.01
C GLY A 124 4.67 1.34 18.43
N SER A 125 5.42 2.07 17.59
CA SER A 125 5.89 3.43 17.91
C SER A 125 4.98 4.54 17.38
N ASP A 126 3.66 4.40 17.48
CA ASP A 126 2.70 5.36 16.90
C ASP A 126 2.89 6.80 17.44
N CYS A 127 3.36 6.94 18.68
CA CYS A 127 3.67 8.23 19.30
C CYS A 127 4.72 9.04 18.50
N PHE A 128 5.62 8.37 17.77
CA PHE A 128 6.60 9.01 16.90
C PHE A 128 5.93 9.75 15.75
N SER A 129 4.91 9.14 15.12
CA SER A 129 4.19 9.76 13.99
C SER A 129 3.48 11.06 14.42
N ALA A 130 2.99 11.11 15.66
CA ALA A 130 2.37 12.30 16.22
C ALA A 130 3.38 13.44 16.47
N SER A 131 4.58 13.11 16.94
CA SER A 131 5.65 14.09 17.20
C SER A 131 6.24 14.70 15.93
N CYS A 132 6.35 13.94 14.83
CA CYS A 132 6.86 14.46 13.56
C CYS A 132 5.91 15.48 12.91
N ARG A 133 4.61 15.42 13.21
CA ARG A 133 3.61 16.33 12.65
C ARG A 133 3.67 17.75 13.23
N SER A 134 4.32 17.93 14.39
CA SER A 134 4.50 19.22 15.06
C SER A 134 5.85 19.90 14.79
N GLY A 135 6.75 19.25 14.04
CA GLY A 135 8.14 19.69 13.86
C GLY A 135 8.53 20.17 12.46
N PHE A 136 7.59 20.23 11.51
CA PHE A 136 7.80 20.69 10.14
C PHE A 136 6.72 21.69 9.72
#